data_AF-A0A1Z5LBE2-F1
#
_entry.id   AF-A0A1Z5LBE2-F1
#
_cell.length_a   1.000
_cell.length_b   1.000
_cell.length_c   1.000
_cell.angle_alpha   90.00
_cell.angle_beta   90.00
_cell.angle_gamma   90.00
#
_symmetry.space_group_name_H-M   'P 1'
#
loop_
_entity.id
_entity.type
_entity.pdbx_description
1 polymer ?
#
loop_
_entity_poly.entity_id
_entity_poly.type
_entity_poly.pdbx_seq_one_letter_code
_entity_poly.pdbx_strand_id
1 'polypeptide(L)'
;MQDYLLRSYYSPDGLSYNMVSIPMASTYFSTRLYTYLDDPGDFNLTNFCLAQEDERLKIPFIQKAMALAQEEVHLFGSPWSGPAWMKTNGALYGMGRLKGSPGGRYYKTWAKYFVRFLQEYGKYGIRLWGLTVQNEPMNGEVPLFPFQCMGYTAEIMRDFVKLDLGPALRSNGYGSLKLMFLDDQRFEVTHWTQTILEDVNVSSFVSGTAVHWYADDVTGPGVLDQAHDSFPD
;
A
#
# COMPACT_ATOMS: atom_id res chain seq x y z
N MET A 1 -20.23 2.03 -23.55
CA MET A 1 -20.52 1.41 -22.24
C MET A 1 -19.48 1.78 -21.19
N GLN A 2 -18.17 1.58 -21.45
CA GLN A 2 -17.10 1.95 -20.51
C GLN A 2 -17.13 3.43 -20.07
N ASP A 3 -17.31 4.36 -21.01
CA ASP A 3 -17.35 5.79 -20.67
C ASP A 3 -18.58 6.17 -19.83
N TYR A 4 -19.72 5.51 -20.04
CA TYR A 4 -20.90 5.71 -19.18
C TYR A 4 -20.61 5.30 -17.73
N LEU A 5 -19.95 4.15 -17.54
CA LEU A 5 -19.59 3.66 -16.21
C LEU A 5 -18.63 4.62 -15.50
N LEU A 6 -17.60 5.10 -16.20
CA LEU A 6 -16.66 6.08 -15.62
C LEU A 6 -17.34 7.40 -15.29
N ARG A 7 -18.24 7.89 -16.15
CA ARG A 7 -19.02 9.10 -15.87
C ARG A 7 -19.94 8.91 -14.66
N SER A 8 -20.60 7.78 -14.53
CA SER A 8 -21.46 7.48 -13.37
C SER A 8 -20.68 7.58 -12.04
N TYR A 9 -19.41 7.18 -12.02
CA TYR A 9 -18.59 7.28 -10.80
C TYR A 9 -17.94 8.65 -10.61
N TYR A 10 -17.26 9.20 -11.62
CA TYR A 10 -16.33 10.33 -11.42
C TYR A 10 -16.86 11.66 -11.93
N SER A 11 -17.84 11.68 -12.84
CA SER A 11 -18.32 12.95 -13.39
C SER A 11 -19.29 13.67 -12.44
N PRO A 12 -19.43 15.00 -12.54
CA PRO A 12 -20.40 15.79 -11.78
C PRO A 12 -21.86 15.38 -11.98
N ASP A 13 -22.17 14.77 -13.13
CA ASP A 13 -23.49 14.24 -13.45
C ASP A 13 -23.77 12.88 -12.76
N GLY A 14 -22.78 12.34 -12.03
CA GLY A 14 -22.82 11.04 -11.34
C GLY A 14 -22.58 11.15 -9.84
N LEU A 15 -21.80 10.22 -9.29
CA LEU A 15 -21.49 10.15 -7.85
C LEU A 15 -20.30 11.00 -7.41
N SER A 16 -19.54 11.58 -8.35
CA SER A 16 -18.37 12.42 -8.09
C SER A 16 -17.36 11.82 -7.12
N TYR A 17 -17.03 10.54 -7.29
CA TYR A 17 -15.97 9.87 -6.52
C TYR A 17 -14.65 10.61 -6.68
N ASN A 18 -13.95 10.83 -5.57
CA ASN A 18 -12.71 11.59 -5.51
C ASN A 18 -11.54 10.78 -4.92
N MET A 19 -11.67 9.46 -4.84
CA MET A 19 -10.60 8.60 -4.34
C MET A 19 -10.50 7.29 -5.11
N VAL A 20 -9.28 6.85 -5.42
CA VAL A 20 -9.01 5.57 -6.11
C VAL A 20 -7.86 4.85 -5.43
N SER A 21 -8.11 3.60 -5.06
CA SER A 21 -7.07 2.68 -4.61
C SER A 21 -6.40 2.00 -5.81
N ILE A 22 -5.08 1.99 -5.83
CA ILE A 22 -4.26 1.40 -6.88
C ILE A 22 -3.43 0.27 -6.27
N PRO A 23 -3.71 -1.00 -6.62
CA PRO A 23 -2.84 -2.07 -6.23
C PRO A 23 -1.43 -1.92 -6.79
N MET A 24 -0.41 -2.11 -5.97
CA MET A 24 0.96 -2.22 -6.44
C MET A 24 1.19 -3.67 -6.89
N ALA A 25 1.20 -3.87 -8.19
CA ALA A 25 1.23 -5.17 -8.88
C ALA A 25 -0.05 -6.02 -8.70
N SER A 26 0.11 -7.34 -8.56
CA SER A 26 -1.01 -8.29 -8.57
C SER A 26 -1.70 -8.45 -7.22
N THR A 27 -3.00 -8.74 -7.27
CA THR A 27 -3.86 -9.08 -6.13
C THR A 27 -4.65 -10.35 -6.43
N TYR A 28 -5.51 -10.78 -5.51
CA TYR A 28 -6.43 -11.91 -5.77
C TYR A 28 -7.45 -11.62 -6.89
N PHE A 29 -7.71 -10.36 -7.22
CA PHE A 29 -8.54 -9.94 -8.35
C PHE A 29 -7.76 -9.88 -9.68
N SER A 30 -6.50 -10.31 -9.69
CA SER A 30 -5.67 -10.39 -10.91
C SER A 30 -5.76 -11.77 -11.54
N THR A 31 -5.65 -11.82 -12.87
CA THR A 31 -5.68 -13.09 -13.63
C THR A 31 -4.37 -13.87 -13.59
N ARG A 32 -3.30 -13.28 -13.05
CA ARG A 32 -2.00 -13.93 -12.85
C ARG A 32 -1.26 -13.30 -11.67
N LEU A 33 -0.32 -14.05 -11.12
CA LEU A 33 0.60 -13.57 -10.09
C LEU A 33 1.79 -12.85 -10.75
N TYR A 34 2.10 -11.65 -10.27
CA TYR A 34 3.28 -10.87 -10.70
C TYR A 34 3.65 -9.79 -9.69
N THR A 35 4.93 -9.38 -9.71
CA THR A 35 5.38 -8.13 -9.10
C THR A 35 6.03 -7.23 -10.17
N TYR A 36 6.67 -6.13 -9.75
CA TYR A 36 7.43 -5.26 -10.66
C TYR A 36 8.92 -5.60 -10.67
N LEU A 37 9.37 -6.57 -9.87
CA LEU A 37 10.78 -6.89 -9.65
C LEU A 37 10.95 -8.40 -9.43
N ASP A 38 10.52 -9.20 -10.42
CA ASP A 38 10.50 -10.66 -10.29
C ASP A 38 11.87 -11.33 -10.53
N ASP A 39 12.87 -10.60 -11.04
CA ASP A 39 14.24 -11.09 -11.23
C ASP A 39 14.97 -11.28 -9.89
N PRO A 40 15.35 -12.52 -9.52
CA PRO A 40 15.99 -12.78 -8.24
C PRO A 40 17.34 -12.08 -8.10
N GLY A 41 17.53 -11.38 -6.97
CA GLY A 41 18.80 -10.74 -6.65
C GLY A 41 18.98 -9.34 -7.21
N ASP A 42 17.97 -8.77 -7.87
CA ASP A 42 18.00 -7.38 -8.33
C ASP A 42 17.76 -6.39 -7.17
N PHE A 43 18.75 -6.21 -6.32
CA PHE A 43 18.70 -5.23 -5.21
C PHE A 43 18.75 -3.77 -5.67
N ASN A 44 19.10 -3.53 -6.93
CA ASN A 44 19.30 -2.21 -7.51
C ASN A 44 18.13 -1.73 -8.37
N LEU A 45 17.10 -2.57 -8.55
CA LEU A 45 15.91 -2.27 -9.35
C LEU A 45 16.25 -1.99 -10.82
N THR A 46 17.25 -2.69 -11.36
CA THR A 46 17.64 -2.55 -12.77
C THR A 46 16.57 -3.04 -13.73
N ASN A 47 15.86 -4.09 -13.35
CA ASN A 47 14.79 -4.71 -14.13
C ASN A 47 13.40 -4.35 -13.60
N PHE A 48 13.30 -3.35 -12.71
CA PHE A 48 12.00 -2.87 -12.27
C PHE A 48 11.19 -2.36 -13.46
N CYS A 49 10.01 -2.94 -13.69
CA CYS A 49 9.11 -2.50 -14.74
C CYS A 49 7.65 -2.62 -14.32
N LEU A 50 6.83 -1.66 -14.76
CA LEU A 50 5.38 -1.80 -14.66
C LEU A 50 4.91 -2.94 -15.55
N ALA A 51 3.85 -3.62 -15.13
CA ALA A 51 3.28 -4.72 -15.88
C ALA A 51 2.33 -4.20 -16.96
N GLN A 52 1.97 -5.06 -17.93
CA GLN A 52 1.02 -4.69 -18.99
C GLN A 52 -0.35 -4.33 -18.42
N GLU A 53 -0.73 -4.90 -17.27
CA GLU A 53 -1.95 -4.56 -16.52
C GLU A 53 -1.95 -3.09 -16.05
N ASP A 54 -0.78 -2.55 -15.71
CA ASP A 54 -0.66 -1.12 -15.37
C ASP A 54 -0.79 -0.26 -16.62
N GLU A 55 0.05 -0.53 -17.62
CA GLU A 55 0.18 0.34 -18.81
C GLU A 55 -1.03 0.30 -19.73
N ARG A 56 -1.70 -0.86 -19.84
CA ARG A 56 -2.82 -1.05 -20.78
C ARG A 56 -4.18 -0.93 -20.12
N LEU A 57 -4.28 -1.12 -18.81
CA LEU A 57 -5.57 -1.09 -18.10
C LEU A 57 -5.58 0.03 -17.06
N LYS A 58 -4.83 -0.09 -15.97
CA LYS A 58 -4.98 0.78 -14.80
C LYS A 58 -4.70 2.25 -15.14
N ILE A 59 -3.55 2.54 -15.74
CA ILE A 59 -3.11 3.91 -16.05
C ILE A 59 -4.09 4.62 -17.00
N PRO A 60 -4.49 4.03 -18.16
CA PRO A 60 -5.48 4.65 -19.03
C PRO A 60 -6.83 4.93 -18.34
N PHE A 61 -7.31 4.02 -17.48
CA PHE A 61 -8.58 4.21 -16.78
C PHE A 61 -8.49 5.27 -15.68
N ILE A 62 -7.36 5.34 -14.96
CA ILE A 62 -7.10 6.38 -13.95
C ILE A 62 -7.08 7.76 -14.62
N GLN A 63 -6.36 7.91 -15.74
CA GLN A 63 -6.30 9.18 -16.46
C GLN A 63 -7.68 9.61 -16.97
N LYS A 64 -8.51 8.67 -17.46
CA LYS A 64 -9.90 8.97 -17.83
C LYS A 64 -10.74 9.40 -16.63
N ALA A 65 -10.61 8.73 -15.49
CA ALA A 65 -11.32 9.12 -14.26
C ALA A 65 -10.94 10.53 -13.81
N MET A 66 -9.64 10.84 -13.77
CA MET A 66 -9.12 12.18 -13.45
C MET A 66 -9.61 13.25 -14.43
N ALA A 67 -9.73 12.95 -15.72
CA ALA A 67 -10.21 13.89 -16.72
C ALA A 67 -11.72 14.14 -16.66
N LEU A 68 -12.49 13.22 -16.09
CA LEU A 68 -13.94 13.33 -15.92
C LEU A 68 -14.34 14.03 -14.61
N ALA A 69 -13.48 13.95 -13.60
CA ALA A 69 -13.72 14.55 -12.30
C ALA A 69 -13.62 16.08 -12.36
N GLN A 70 -14.50 16.75 -11.61
CA GLN A 70 -14.44 18.19 -11.41
C GLN A 70 -13.49 18.59 -10.28
N GLU A 71 -13.40 17.75 -9.25
CA GLU A 71 -12.49 17.92 -8.11
C GLU A 71 -11.26 17.00 -8.25
N GLU A 72 -10.24 17.25 -7.43
CA GLU A 72 -9.05 16.39 -7.40
C GLU A 72 -9.42 14.95 -7.01
N VAL A 73 -8.94 13.98 -7.81
CA VAL A 73 -9.06 12.55 -7.49
C VAL A 73 -7.81 12.12 -6.71
N HIS A 74 -7.98 11.82 -5.43
CA HIS A 74 -6.92 11.33 -4.56
C HIS A 74 -6.60 9.86 -4.87
N LEU A 75 -5.39 9.61 -5.34
CA LEU A 75 -4.93 8.27 -5.67
C LEU A 75 -4.06 7.73 -4.54
N PHE A 76 -4.32 6.53 -4.05
CA PHE A 76 -3.41 5.88 -3.10
C PHE A 76 -3.00 4.49 -3.54
N GLY A 77 -1.76 4.11 -3.23
CA GLY A 77 -1.20 2.81 -3.58
C GLY A 77 -1.10 1.87 -2.38
N SER A 78 -1.37 0.58 -2.57
CA SER A 78 -1.18 -0.45 -1.54
C SER A 78 -0.55 -1.69 -2.16
N PRO A 79 0.52 -2.28 -1.59
CA PRO A 79 1.06 -3.55 -2.07
C PRO A 79 0.44 -4.76 -1.36
N TRP A 80 0.18 -5.83 -2.12
CA TRP A 80 -0.28 -7.10 -1.55
C TRP A 80 0.88 -8.02 -1.18
N SER A 81 1.97 -8.00 -1.94
CA SER A 81 3.17 -8.79 -1.63
C SER A 81 4.41 -8.14 -2.22
N GLY A 82 5.54 -8.26 -1.53
CA GLY A 82 6.85 -8.06 -2.13
C GLY A 82 7.24 -9.21 -3.09
N PRO A 83 8.30 -9.03 -3.90
CA PRO A 83 8.81 -10.08 -4.79
C PRO A 83 9.12 -11.39 -4.05
N ALA A 84 8.78 -12.52 -4.67
CA ALA A 84 8.90 -13.84 -4.06
C ALA A 84 10.33 -14.13 -3.55
N TRP A 85 11.35 -13.75 -4.32
CA TRP A 85 12.76 -13.96 -3.94
C TRP A 85 13.20 -13.14 -2.72
N MET A 86 12.47 -12.07 -2.37
CA MET A 86 12.70 -11.26 -1.18
C MET A 86 11.99 -11.81 0.07
N LYS A 87 11.05 -12.74 -0.08
CA LYS A 87 10.23 -13.27 1.03
C LYS A 87 10.79 -14.55 1.62
N THR A 88 10.61 -14.74 2.93
CA THR A 88 11.12 -15.90 3.69
C THR A 88 10.62 -17.24 3.16
N ASN A 89 9.41 -17.26 2.60
CA ASN A 89 8.79 -18.45 2.01
C ASN A 89 9.03 -18.62 0.50
N GLY A 90 9.66 -17.65 -0.16
CA GLY A 90 9.92 -17.73 -1.60
C GLY A 90 8.66 -17.68 -2.48
N ALA A 91 7.51 -17.22 -1.96
CA ALA A 91 6.23 -17.24 -2.66
C ALA A 91 5.44 -15.93 -2.43
N LEU A 92 4.51 -15.61 -3.34
CA LEU A 92 3.68 -14.40 -3.20
C LEU A 92 2.52 -14.58 -2.23
N TYR A 93 2.09 -15.80 -1.96
CA TYR A 93 1.03 -16.17 -1.02
C TYR A 93 1.58 -17.03 0.12
N GLY A 94 0.73 -17.34 1.10
CA GLY A 94 1.07 -18.08 2.31
C GLY A 94 1.94 -17.28 3.29
N MET A 95 2.08 -17.82 4.50
CA MET A 95 2.84 -17.20 5.57
C MET A 95 4.28 -16.87 5.13
N GLY A 96 4.64 -15.59 5.20
CA GLY A 96 5.92 -15.12 4.71
C GLY A 96 6.12 -13.61 4.89
N ARG A 97 7.29 -13.25 5.42
CA ARG A 97 7.74 -11.86 5.62
C ARG A 97 8.89 -11.54 4.67
N LEU A 98 9.32 -10.28 4.61
CA LEU A 98 10.62 -9.96 4.00
C LEU A 98 11.77 -10.63 4.75
N LYS A 99 12.79 -11.07 4.01
CA LYS A 99 14.00 -11.65 4.58
C LYS A 99 14.79 -10.63 5.40
N GLY A 100 15.35 -11.07 6.53
CA GLY A 100 16.15 -10.23 7.42
C GLY A 100 15.28 -9.30 8.28
N SER A 101 15.80 -8.11 8.57
CA SER A 101 15.18 -7.15 9.48
C SER A 101 15.18 -5.74 8.88
N PRO A 102 14.29 -4.84 9.34
CA PRO A 102 14.33 -3.41 9.03
C PRO A 102 15.75 -2.82 9.16
N GLY A 103 16.11 -1.90 8.26
CA GLY A 103 17.46 -1.38 8.07
C GLY A 103 18.39 -2.29 7.24
N GLY A 104 18.00 -3.55 7.03
CA GLY A 104 18.72 -4.54 6.24
C GLY A 104 18.49 -4.41 4.73
N ARG A 105 19.27 -5.17 3.95
CA ARG A 105 19.28 -5.01 2.47
C ARG A 105 17.92 -5.23 1.80
N TYR A 106 17.14 -6.21 2.27
CA TYR A 106 15.84 -6.53 1.66
C TYR A 106 14.80 -5.44 1.96
N TYR A 107 14.77 -4.93 3.20
CA TYR A 107 13.87 -3.84 3.58
C TYR A 107 14.23 -2.53 2.86
N LYS A 108 15.53 -2.22 2.71
CA LYS A 108 15.99 -1.09 1.89
C LYS A 108 15.59 -1.22 0.42
N THR A 109 15.73 -2.40 -0.17
CA THR A 109 15.27 -2.66 -1.54
C THR A 109 13.75 -2.55 -1.65
N TRP A 110 13.00 -2.98 -0.63
CA TRP A 110 11.55 -2.82 -0.60
C TRP A 110 11.14 -1.35 -0.51
N ALA A 111 11.80 -0.52 0.31
CA ALA A 111 11.57 0.92 0.32
C ALA A 111 11.87 1.58 -1.04
N LYS A 112 12.94 1.16 -1.73
CA LYS A 112 13.22 1.61 -3.11
C LYS A 112 12.12 1.18 -4.10
N TYR A 113 11.49 0.02 -3.89
CA TYR A 113 10.39 -0.45 -4.73
C TYR A 113 9.19 0.50 -4.68
N PHE A 114 8.81 1.01 -3.50
CA PHE A 114 7.78 2.05 -3.37
C PHE A 114 8.15 3.34 -4.10
N VAL A 115 9.37 3.84 -3.88
CA VAL A 115 9.86 5.05 -4.56
C VAL A 115 9.83 4.86 -6.07
N ARG A 116 10.28 3.71 -6.57
CA ARG A 116 10.30 3.42 -8.00
C ARG A 116 8.89 3.32 -8.58
N PHE A 117 7.95 2.72 -7.86
CA PHE A 117 6.54 2.71 -8.25
C PHE A 117 5.97 4.14 -8.42
N LEU A 118 6.22 5.01 -7.44
CA LEU A 118 5.80 6.42 -7.51
C LEU A 118 6.44 7.16 -8.71
N GLN A 119 7.72 6.90 -8.97
CA GLN A 119 8.44 7.48 -10.11
C GLN A 119 7.88 7.00 -11.44
N GLU A 120 7.63 5.70 -11.59
CA GLU A 120 7.08 5.13 -12.83
C GLU A 120 5.67 5.63 -13.11
N TYR A 121 4.76 5.66 -12.12
CA TYR A 121 3.43 6.27 -12.28
C TYR A 121 3.52 7.77 -12.59
N GLY A 122 4.47 8.48 -11.98
CA GLY A 122 4.76 9.88 -12.24
C GLY A 122 5.11 10.18 -13.71
N LYS A 123 5.75 9.26 -14.43
CA LYS A 123 6.04 9.41 -15.88
C LYS A 123 4.77 9.48 -16.73
N TYR A 124 3.66 8.93 -16.24
CA TYR A 124 2.35 9.00 -16.88
C TYR A 124 1.52 10.20 -16.38
N GLY A 125 2.13 11.15 -15.67
CA GLY A 125 1.44 12.30 -15.09
C GLY A 125 0.55 11.95 -13.89
N ILE A 126 0.67 10.72 -13.36
CA ILE A 126 -0.13 10.26 -12.23
C ILE A 126 0.66 10.49 -10.94
N ARG A 127 0.16 11.38 -10.09
CA ARG A 127 0.72 11.64 -8.76
C ARG A 127 -0.17 11.00 -7.72
N LEU A 128 0.41 10.24 -6.81
CA LEU A 128 -0.33 9.62 -5.72
C LEU A 128 -0.41 10.58 -4.53
N TRP A 129 -1.62 10.70 -3.99
CA TRP A 129 -1.92 11.39 -2.74
C TRP A 129 -1.39 10.63 -1.53
N GLY A 130 -1.48 9.29 -1.56
CA GLY A 130 -1.14 8.45 -0.41
C GLY A 130 -0.59 7.07 -0.77
N LEU A 131 -0.13 6.37 0.25
CA LEU A 131 0.30 4.98 0.20
C LEU A 131 -0.10 4.30 1.51
N THR A 132 -0.40 3.02 1.47
CA THR A 132 -0.38 2.18 2.67
C THR A 132 0.91 1.35 2.70
N VAL A 133 1.39 1.02 3.90
CA VAL A 133 2.66 0.27 4.05
C VAL A 133 2.54 -1.16 3.52
N GLN A 134 1.38 -1.79 3.66
CA GLN A 134 1.11 -3.16 3.22
C GLN A 134 -0.40 -3.41 3.31
N ASN A 135 -1.03 -3.95 2.26
CA ASN A 135 -2.40 -4.48 2.35
C ASN A 135 -2.42 -5.66 3.32
N GLU A 136 -3.27 -5.60 4.32
CA GLU A 136 -3.59 -6.67 5.28
C GLU A 136 -2.35 -7.41 5.78
N PRO A 137 -1.43 -6.73 6.48
CA PRO A 137 -0.18 -7.29 6.97
C PRO A 137 -0.37 -8.55 7.81
N MET A 138 -1.51 -8.70 8.50
CA MET A 138 -1.78 -9.87 9.32
C MET A 138 -1.99 -11.14 8.49
N ASN A 139 -2.49 -11.01 7.26
CA ASN A 139 -2.74 -12.16 6.39
C ASN A 139 -1.45 -12.89 6.00
N GLY A 140 -0.32 -12.20 5.96
CA GLY A 140 0.99 -12.82 5.74
C GLY A 140 1.56 -13.56 6.95
N GLU A 141 0.86 -13.54 8.09
CA GLU A 141 1.14 -14.35 9.28
C GLU A 141 0.27 -15.62 9.34
N VAL A 142 -0.68 -15.77 8.43
CA VAL A 142 -1.60 -16.91 8.40
C VAL A 142 -0.99 -18.05 7.58
N PRO A 143 -0.82 -19.26 8.15
CA PRO A 143 -0.37 -20.42 7.40
C PRO A 143 -1.30 -20.71 6.22
N LEU A 144 -0.71 -21.01 5.05
CA LEU A 144 -1.45 -21.37 3.82
C LEU A 144 -2.46 -20.33 3.34
N PHE A 145 -2.26 -19.04 3.67
CA PHE A 145 -3.09 -17.96 3.14
C PHE A 145 -3.15 -18.01 1.59
N PRO A 146 -4.35 -17.95 0.98
CA PRO A 146 -4.56 -18.47 -0.37
C PRO A 146 -4.16 -17.53 -1.52
N PHE A 147 -3.86 -16.26 -1.24
CA PHE A 147 -3.53 -15.26 -2.25
C PHE A 147 -2.41 -14.33 -1.78
N GLN A 148 -2.05 -13.34 -2.61
CA GLN A 148 -0.91 -12.47 -2.40
C GLN A 148 -1.00 -11.77 -1.03
N CYS A 149 0.01 -11.98 -0.19
CA CYS A 149 0.08 -11.42 1.16
C CYS A 149 1.54 -11.26 1.59
N MET A 150 1.84 -10.33 2.49
CA MET A 150 3.16 -10.24 3.12
C MET A 150 3.04 -9.83 4.58
N GLY A 151 3.68 -10.61 5.44
CA GLY A 151 3.52 -10.53 6.89
C GLY A 151 4.28 -9.36 7.50
N TYR A 152 3.61 -8.62 8.38
CA TYR A 152 4.22 -7.68 9.31
C TYR A 152 3.57 -7.83 10.68
N THR A 153 4.38 -7.76 11.75
CA THR A 153 3.88 -7.34 13.07
C THR A 153 3.90 -5.82 13.15
N ALA A 154 3.20 -5.25 14.13
CA ALA A 154 3.18 -3.80 14.36
C ALA A 154 4.61 -3.24 14.58
N GLU A 155 5.48 -3.96 15.29
CA GLU A 155 6.87 -3.57 15.54
C GLU A 155 7.73 -3.62 14.27
N ILE A 156 7.57 -4.65 13.45
CA ILE A 156 8.30 -4.75 12.16
C ILE A 156 7.87 -3.62 11.24
N MET A 157 6.57 -3.31 11.18
CA MET A 157 6.07 -2.20 10.37
C MET A 157 6.59 -0.86 10.88
N ARG A 158 6.52 -0.61 12.20
CA ARG A 158 7.11 0.58 12.85
C ARG A 158 8.57 0.75 12.44
N ASP A 159 9.37 -0.29 12.62
CA ASP A 159 10.81 -0.23 12.37
C ASP A 159 11.11 -0.08 10.87
N PHE A 160 10.32 -0.71 9.99
CA PHE A 160 10.44 -0.53 8.53
C PHE A 160 10.14 0.92 8.10
N VAL A 161 9.07 1.52 8.63
CA VAL A 161 8.75 2.92 8.35
C VAL A 161 9.85 3.84 8.84
N LYS A 162 10.34 3.63 10.07
CA LYS A 162 11.39 4.43 10.69
C LYS A 162 12.73 4.36 9.97
N LEU A 163 13.19 3.15 9.66
CA LEU A 163 14.56 2.89 9.23
C LEU A 163 14.72 2.90 7.71
N ASP A 164 13.65 2.62 6.95
CA ASP A 164 13.74 2.40 5.51
C ASP A 164 12.72 3.25 4.72
N LEU A 165 11.42 2.99 4.85
CA LEU A 165 10.40 3.56 3.96
C LEU A 165 10.25 5.08 4.11
N GLY A 166 10.09 5.57 5.34
CA GLY A 166 9.96 6.99 5.62
C GLY A 166 11.14 7.81 5.10
N PRO A 167 12.40 7.46 5.47
CA PRO A 167 13.59 8.11 4.93
C PRO A 167 13.72 8.03 3.40
N ALA A 168 13.37 6.88 2.79
CA ALA A 168 13.41 6.71 1.34
C ALA A 168 12.41 7.64 0.63
N LEU A 169 11.17 7.73 1.12
CA LEU A 169 10.16 8.64 0.58
C LEU A 169 10.60 10.10 0.69
N ARG A 170 11.03 10.55 1.88
CA ARG A 170 11.48 11.95 2.08
C ARG A 170 12.66 12.31 1.20
N SER A 171 13.69 11.47 1.15
CA SER A 171 14.90 11.72 0.35
C SER A 171 14.67 11.75 -1.16
N ASN A 172 13.58 11.14 -1.65
CA ASN A 172 13.20 11.14 -3.05
C ASN A 172 12.07 12.14 -3.38
N GLY A 173 11.79 13.08 -2.48
CA GLY A 173 10.83 14.16 -2.73
C GLY A 173 9.36 13.79 -2.50
N TYR A 174 9.08 12.62 -1.91
CA TYR A 174 7.74 12.13 -1.59
C TYR A 174 7.37 12.31 -0.11
N GLY A 175 8.05 13.21 0.61
CA GLY A 175 7.83 13.43 2.04
C GLY A 175 6.47 14.04 2.42
N SER A 176 5.76 14.63 1.46
CA SER A 176 4.42 15.21 1.66
C SER A 176 3.27 14.24 1.38
N LEU A 177 3.57 13.05 0.85
CA LEU A 177 2.59 12.00 0.56
C LEU A 177 2.02 11.45 1.88
N LYS A 178 0.73 11.10 1.87
CA LYS A 178 0.05 10.53 3.04
C LYS A 178 0.37 9.04 3.19
N LEU A 179 1.31 8.71 4.06
CA LEU A 179 1.65 7.32 4.36
C LEU A 179 0.76 6.80 5.50
N MET A 180 0.01 5.74 5.24
CA MET A 180 -0.89 5.12 6.20
C MET A 180 -0.39 3.73 6.59
N PHE A 181 -0.58 3.35 7.84
CA PHE A 181 -0.24 2.01 8.33
C PHE A 181 -1.51 1.18 8.60
N LEU A 182 -1.31 -0.06 9.05
CA LEU A 182 -2.34 -1.09 9.23
C LEU A 182 -2.93 -1.59 7.90
N ASP A 183 -3.87 -0.88 7.28
CA ASP A 183 -4.57 -1.30 6.05
C ASP A 183 -5.19 -2.71 6.19
N ASP A 184 -5.83 -2.93 7.34
CA ASP A 184 -6.36 -4.22 7.79
C ASP A 184 -7.57 -4.04 8.71
N GLN A 185 -8.14 -5.15 9.19
CA GLN A 185 -9.37 -5.15 9.99
C GLN A 185 -9.25 -4.28 11.25
N ARG A 186 -10.36 -3.61 11.60
CA ARG A 186 -10.43 -2.71 12.75
C ARG A 186 -10.18 -3.34 14.12
N PHE A 187 -10.25 -4.66 14.27
CA PHE A 187 -10.08 -5.32 15.59
C PHE A 187 -8.66 -5.17 16.18
N GLU A 188 -7.65 -4.94 15.33
CA GLU A 188 -6.28 -4.68 15.79
C GLU A 188 -5.91 -3.19 15.83
N VAL A 189 -6.84 -2.29 15.51
CA VAL A 189 -6.51 -0.87 15.30
C VAL A 189 -5.84 -0.25 16.53
N THR A 190 -6.34 -0.53 17.74
CA THR A 190 -5.80 0.02 18.99
C THR A 190 -4.38 -0.48 19.28
N HIS A 191 -4.11 -1.77 19.04
CA HIS A 191 -2.77 -2.33 19.27
C HIS A 191 -1.75 -1.76 18.29
N TRP A 192 -2.12 -1.63 17.01
CA TRP A 192 -1.23 -1.11 15.98
C TRP A 192 -0.98 0.38 16.13
N THR A 193 -2.01 1.17 16.42
CA THR A 193 -1.84 2.61 16.67
C THR A 193 -0.94 2.84 17.87
N GLN A 194 -1.17 2.12 18.98
CA GLN A 194 -0.30 2.21 20.15
C GLN A 194 1.16 1.91 19.81
N THR A 195 1.41 0.76 19.16
CA THR A 195 2.78 0.31 18.86
C THR A 195 3.53 1.24 17.91
N ILE A 196 2.84 1.81 16.92
CA ILE A 196 3.44 2.63 15.86
C ILE A 196 3.54 4.10 16.27
N LEU A 197 2.49 4.67 16.86
CA LEU A 197 2.39 6.10 17.14
C LEU A 197 3.06 6.52 18.45
N GLU A 198 3.29 5.60 19.40
CA GLU A 198 4.12 5.88 20.58
C GLU A 198 5.60 6.16 20.24
N ASP A 199 6.11 5.67 19.09
CA ASP A 199 7.45 6.03 18.61
C ASP A 199 7.41 7.35 17.82
N VAL A 200 7.82 8.43 18.48
CA VAL A 200 7.89 9.79 17.91
C VAL A 200 8.71 9.90 16.62
N ASN A 201 9.62 8.97 16.37
CA ASN A 201 10.41 8.99 15.13
C ASN A 201 9.60 8.47 13.94
N VAL A 202 8.56 7.65 14.19
CA VAL A 202 7.68 7.07 13.18
C VAL A 202 6.47 7.96 12.94
N SER A 203 5.91 8.56 13.99
CA SER A 203 4.75 9.45 13.90
C SER A 203 4.97 10.58 12.90
N SER A 204 6.21 11.08 12.76
CA SER A 204 6.52 12.11 11.75
C SER A 204 6.40 11.64 10.29
N PHE A 205 6.47 10.33 10.02
CA PHE A 205 6.41 9.75 8.67
C PHE A 205 5.01 9.27 8.29
N VAL A 206 4.17 8.91 9.26
CA VAL A 206 2.80 8.43 9.00
C VAL A 206 1.81 9.59 9.08
N SER A 207 0.70 9.48 8.36
CA SER A 207 -0.36 10.49 8.31
C SER A 207 -1.71 9.96 8.80
N GLY A 208 -1.79 8.68 9.15
CA GLY A 208 -3.02 8.07 9.65
C GLY A 208 -3.00 6.55 9.60
N THR A 209 -4.12 5.97 10.00
CA THR A 209 -4.35 4.53 10.06
C THR A 209 -5.39 4.15 9.02
N ALA A 210 -5.07 3.22 8.12
CA ALA A 210 -6.03 2.65 7.18
C ALA A 210 -6.72 1.43 7.79
N VAL A 211 -8.03 1.29 7.61
CA VAL A 211 -8.84 0.22 8.23
C VAL A 211 -9.78 -0.45 7.24
N HIS A 212 -9.97 -1.76 7.41
CA HIS A 212 -10.95 -2.59 6.72
C HIS A 212 -12.10 -3.00 7.66
N TRP A 213 -13.22 -3.41 7.06
CA TRP A 213 -14.51 -3.67 7.75
C TRP A 213 -15.16 -5.01 7.34
N TYR A 214 -14.35 -6.03 7.03
CA TYR A 214 -14.89 -7.35 6.67
C TYR A 214 -15.31 -8.17 7.90
N ALA A 215 -14.81 -7.82 9.08
CA ALA A 215 -15.10 -8.48 10.37
C ALA A 215 -16.04 -7.64 11.26
N ASP A 216 -16.99 -6.92 10.65
CA ASP A 216 -17.86 -5.98 11.36
C ASP A 216 -18.76 -6.63 12.40
N ASP A 217 -19.12 -7.91 12.20
CA ASP A 217 -19.86 -8.72 13.17
C ASP A 217 -19.02 -9.10 14.40
N VAL A 218 -17.69 -9.00 14.32
CA VAL A 218 -16.75 -9.35 15.40
C VAL A 218 -16.39 -8.15 16.25
N THR A 219 -16.22 -6.98 15.64
CA THR A 219 -15.81 -5.76 16.34
C THR A 219 -16.58 -4.60 15.75
N GLY A 220 -17.26 -3.80 16.57
CA GLY A 220 -17.97 -2.59 16.15
C GLY A 220 -17.02 -1.39 15.88
N PRO A 221 -17.54 -0.26 15.38
CA PRO A 221 -16.71 0.91 15.03
C PRO A 221 -16.10 1.64 16.24
N GLY A 222 -16.56 1.38 17.47
CA GLY A 222 -16.08 2.11 18.67
C GLY A 222 -14.60 1.92 19.01
N VAL A 223 -13.92 0.95 18.38
CA VAL A 223 -12.44 0.84 18.46
C VAL A 223 -11.73 1.98 17.71
N LEU A 224 -12.39 2.57 16.71
CA LEU A 224 -11.88 3.74 16.00
C LEU A 224 -11.90 4.97 16.89
N ASP A 225 -12.97 5.15 17.68
CA ASP A 225 -13.06 6.24 18.66
C ASP A 225 -11.96 6.10 19.72
N GLN A 226 -11.72 4.90 20.25
CA GLN A 226 -10.63 4.65 21.20
C GLN A 226 -9.25 4.96 20.62
N ALA A 227 -9.01 4.60 19.35
CA ALA A 227 -7.76 4.92 18.67
C ALA A 227 -7.61 6.43 18.47
N HIS A 228 -8.67 7.13 18.08
CA HIS A 228 -8.68 8.59 17.93
C HIS A 228 -8.46 9.30 19.27
N ASP A 229 -9.14 8.88 20.34
CA ASP A 229 -8.98 9.49 21.68
C ASP A 229 -7.54 9.33 22.21
N SER A 230 -6.87 8.23 21.87
CA SER A 230 -5.47 7.97 22.25
C SER A 230 -4.47 8.73 21.37
N PHE A 231 -4.79 8.91 20.09
CA PHE A 231 -3.95 9.55 19.08
C PHE A 231 -4.81 10.46 18.18
N PRO A 232 -5.13 11.69 18.63
CA PRO A 232 -6.10 12.56 17.96
C PRO A 232 -5.56 13.31 16.74
N ASP A 233 -4.24 13.40 16.60
CA ASP A 233 -3.51 14.06 15.50
C ASP A 233 -3.12 13.07 14.38
#